data_AF-A0A820W6R1-F1
#
_entry.id   AF-A0A820W6R1-F1
#
_cell.length_a   1.000
_cell.length_b   1.000
_cell.length_c   1.000
_cell.angle_alpha   90.00
_cell.angle_beta   90.00
_cell.angle_gamma   90.00
#
_symmetry.space_group_name_H-M   'P 1'
#
loop_
_entity.id
_entity.type
_entity.pdbx_description
1 polymer ?
#
loop_
_entity_poly.entity_id
_entity_poly.type
_entity_poly.pdbx_seq_one_letter_code
_entity_poly.pdbx_strand_id
1 'polypeptide(L)'
;MAKWIISIVVIINIILICPQIFYLNLFDDLKEGRTWCVVLYSSLLNTYSSSIIFFHFFAPFLLNLFSAIFIIIGTARQRFLMKAEHHFTNHFKSKLKQHKHLLISPIILVILSLPRLIISYTLNCKKSSEYFWLYLFGYFISFMPSVLICFVFVLPSVTYKKEFQQVLLCIQQHFSLIKINSFVNKHF
;
A
#
# COMPACT_ATOMS: atom_id res chain seq x y z
N MET A 1 1.22 -22.48 5.44
CA MET A 1 1.60 -21.81 4.17
C MET A 1 1.53 -20.29 4.26
N ALA A 2 0.40 -19.68 4.64
CA ALA A 2 0.28 -18.22 4.72
C ALA A 2 1.34 -17.52 5.61
N LYS A 3 1.68 -18.08 6.79
CA LYS A 3 2.72 -17.53 7.68
C LYS A 3 4.10 -17.44 7.02
N TRP A 4 4.47 -18.46 6.23
CA TRP A 4 5.72 -18.49 5.49
C TRP A 4 5.75 -17.45 4.37
N ILE A 5 4.65 -17.31 3.63
CA ILE A 5 4.51 -16.29 2.57
C ILE A 5 4.63 -14.88 3.16
N ILE A 6 3.93 -14.60 4.27
CA ILE A 6 4.00 -13.31 4.96
C ILE A 6 5.44 -13.04 5.43
N SER A 7 6.08 -14.02 6.07
CA SER A 7 7.46 -13.87 6.55
C SER A 7 8.44 -13.62 5.40
N ILE A 8 8.29 -14.32 4.27
CA ILE A 8 9.12 -14.14 3.07
C ILE A 8 8.93 -12.73 2.50
N VAL A 9 7.68 -12.26 2.38
CA VAL A 9 7.38 -10.92 1.88
C VAL A 9 8.01 -9.85 2.79
N VAL A 10 7.93 -10.02 4.12
CA VAL A 10 8.55 -9.09 5.07
C VAL A 10 10.07 -9.07 4.90
N ILE A 11 10.71 -10.24 4.82
CA ILE A 11 12.16 -10.35 4.64
C ILE A 11 12.60 -9.70 3.32
N ILE A 12 11.90 -9.97 2.21
CA ILE A 12 12.20 -9.37 0.91
C ILE A 12 12.11 -7.85 0.99
N ASN A 13 11.08 -7.30 1.63
CA ASN A 13 10.93 -5.84 1.80
C ASN A 13 12.06 -5.24 2.63
N ILE A 14 12.48 -5.91 3.72
CA ILE A 14 13.63 -5.45 4.53
C ILE A 14 14.91 -5.43 3.69
N ILE A 15 15.18 -6.51 2.94
CA ILE A 15 16.35 -6.59 2.06
C ILE A 15 16.33 -5.49 1.00
N LEU A 16 15.17 -5.17 0.42
CA LEU A 16 15.01 -4.08 -0.55
C LEU A 16 15.26 -2.70 0.06
N ILE A 17 14.97 -2.50 1.35
CA ILE A 17 15.14 -1.22 2.07
C ILE A 17 16.58 -1.04 2.57
N CYS A 18 17.28 -2.11 2.93
CA CYS A 18 18.65 -2.05 3.45
C CYS A 18 19.62 -1.18 2.61
N PRO A 19 19.71 -1.34 1.27
CA PRO A 19 20.57 -0.49 0.45
C PRO A 19 20.26 1.00 0.64
N GLN A 20 18.98 1.37 0.72
CA GLN A 20 18.59 2.76 0.85
C GLN A 20 19.05 3.40 2.17
N ILE A 21 19.12 2.62 3.25
CA ILE A 21 19.64 3.09 4.55
C ILE A 21 21.17 3.23 4.50
N PHE A 22 21.87 2.24 3.93
CA PHE A 22 23.35 2.25 3.88
C PHE A 22 23.94 3.35 2.99
N TYR A 23 23.24 3.75 1.93
CA TYR A 23 23.70 4.79 0.99
C TYR A 23 23.09 6.17 1.26
N LEU A 24 22.43 6.35 2.40
CA LEU A 24 21.88 7.63 2.83
C LEU A 24 23.02 8.57 3.26
N ASN A 25 23.14 9.71 2.59
CA ASN A 25 24.15 10.71 2.93
C ASN A 25 23.51 12.10 3.03
N LEU A 26 24.08 12.92 3.93
CA LEU A 26 23.78 14.33 4.04
C LEU A 26 24.76 15.10 3.15
N PHE A 27 24.22 15.92 2.26
CA PHE A 27 24.98 16.77 1.35
C PHE A 27 24.64 18.23 1.63
N ASP A 28 25.64 19.02 2.02
CA ASP A 28 25.47 20.46 2.24
C ASP A 28 25.67 21.22 0.93
N ASP A 29 24.58 21.80 0.42
CA ASP A 29 24.64 22.70 -0.72
C ASP A 29 24.96 24.12 -0.24
N LEU A 30 26.26 24.44 -0.28
CA LEU A 30 26.78 25.76 0.09
C LEU A 30 26.27 26.89 -0.82
N LYS A 31 25.76 26.60 -2.03
CA LYS A 31 25.24 27.63 -2.95
C LYS A 31 23.83 28.07 -2.60
N GLU A 32 22.99 27.13 -2.18
CA GLU A 32 21.61 27.42 -1.75
C GLU A 32 21.45 27.56 -0.22
N GLY A 33 22.49 27.25 0.56
CA GLY A 33 22.46 27.28 2.02
C GLY A 33 21.53 26.22 2.61
N ARG A 34 21.43 25.05 1.95
CA ARG A 34 20.49 23.98 2.32
C ARG A 34 21.22 22.64 2.45
N THR A 35 20.88 21.89 3.50
CA THR A 35 21.32 20.51 3.69
C THR A 35 20.31 19.57 3.06
N TRP A 36 20.76 18.72 2.14
CA TRP A 36 19.95 17.72 1.46
C TRP A 36 20.23 16.32 2.02
N CYS A 37 19.19 15.53 2.21
CA CYS A 37 19.30 14.12 2.52
C CYS A 37 19.07 13.32 1.24
N VAL A 38 20.15 12.78 0.67
CA VAL A 38 20.13 12.13 -0.65
C VAL A 38 20.78 10.75 -0.59
N VAL A 39 20.24 9.82 -1.36
CA VAL A 39 20.79 8.48 -1.49
C VAL A 39 21.82 8.50 -2.61
N LEU A 40 23.10 8.41 -2.25
CA LEU A 40 24.22 8.48 -3.19
C LEU A 40 24.76 7.07 -3.43
N TYR A 41 24.29 6.45 -4.51
CA TYR A 41 24.82 5.17 -4.98
C TYR A 41 26.14 5.37 -5.76
N SER A 42 27.06 4.41 -5.66
CA SER A 42 28.27 4.41 -6.48
C SER A 42 27.92 4.27 -7.98
N SER A 43 28.82 4.65 -8.90
CA SER A 43 28.52 4.63 -10.34
C SER A 43 28.16 3.23 -10.87
N LEU A 44 28.67 2.18 -10.23
CA LEU A 44 28.35 0.77 -10.50
C LEU A 44 26.91 0.39 -10.10
N LEU A 45 26.33 1.10 -9.11
CA LEU A 45 25.00 0.85 -8.55
C LEU A 45 23.94 1.84 -9.08
N ASN A 46 24.31 2.75 -9.98
CA ASN A 46 23.38 3.77 -10.48
C ASN A 46 22.24 3.15 -11.31
N THR A 47 22.52 2.09 -12.09
CA THR A 47 21.50 1.31 -12.80
C THR A 47 20.62 0.51 -11.83
N TYR A 48 21.20 0.06 -10.71
CA TYR A 48 20.50 -0.70 -9.66
C TYR A 48 19.46 0.17 -8.93
N SER A 49 19.77 1.45 -8.69
CA SER A 49 18.88 2.43 -8.04
C SER A 49 17.51 2.54 -8.71
N SER A 50 17.47 2.81 -10.01
CA SER A 50 16.21 2.97 -10.76
C SER A 50 15.42 1.66 -10.82
N SER A 51 16.11 0.52 -11.01
CA SER A 51 15.47 -0.79 -11.00
C SER A 51 14.85 -1.11 -9.65
N ILE A 52 15.52 -0.80 -8.53
CA ILE A 52 14.99 -1.05 -7.18
C ILE A 52 13.72 -0.27 -6.92
N ILE A 53 13.68 1.02 -7.30
CA ILE A 53 12.49 1.87 -7.09
C ILE A 53 11.32 1.32 -7.90
N PHE A 54 11.57 0.90 -9.14
CA PHE A 54 10.57 0.28 -9.99
C PHE A 54 10.05 -1.04 -9.40
N PHE A 55 10.94 -1.94 -8.98
CA PHE A 55 10.55 -3.22 -8.38
C PHE A 55 9.81 -3.04 -7.06
N HIS A 56 10.28 -2.16 -6.17
CA HIS A 56 9.65 -1.89 -4.89
C HIS A 56 8.22 -1.35 -5.07
N PHE A 57 7.98 -0.60 -6.14
CA PHE A 57 6.67 -0.09 -6.49
C PHE A 57 5.76 -1.15 -7.14
N PHE A 58 6.24 -1.81 -8.20
CA PHE A 58 5.40 -2.69 -9.03
C PHE A 58 5.22 -4.09 -8.43
N ALA A 59 6.22 -4.62 -7.73
CA ALA A 59 6.16 -5.97 -7.17
C ALA A 59 4.97 -6.20 -6.21
N PRO A 60 4.70 -5.34 -5.20
CA PRO A 60 3.55 -5.55 -4.32
C PRO A 60 2.22 -5.50 -5.09
N PHE A 61 2.10 -4.65 -6.11
CA PHE A 61 0.92 -4.60 -6.96
C PHE A 61 0.73 -5.89 -7.78
N LEU A 62 1.78 -6.33 -8.47
CA LEU A 62 1.74 -7.55 -9.29
C LEU A 62 1.41 -8.77 -8.44
N LEU A 63 2.03 -8.91 -7.27
CA LEU A 63 1.72 -9.99 -6.32
C LEU A 63 0.26 -9.96 -5.88
N ASN A 64 -0.29 -8.78 -5.60
CA ASN A 64 -1.69 -8.64 -5.19
C ASN A 64 -2.67 -8.96 -6.33
N LEU A 65 -2.34 -8.53 -7.56
CA LEU A 65 -3.10 -8.85 -8.76
C LEU A 65 -3.09 -10.35 -9.06
N PHE A 66 -1.91 -10.98 -9.07
CA PHE A 66 -1.79 -12.41 -9.29
C PHE A 66 -2.50 -13.21 -8.19
N SER A 67 -2.37 -12.81 -6.92
CA SER A 67 -3.09 -13.43 -5.81
C SER A 67 -4.61 -13.41 -6.04
N ALA A 68 -5.17 -12.26 -6.40
CA ALA A 68 -6.59 -12.14 -6.69
C ALA A 68 -7.03 -13.02 -7.88
N ILE A 69 -6.24 -13.06 -8.95
CA ILE A 69 -6.49 -13.93 -10.11
C ILE A 69 -6.45 -15.40 -9.70
N PHE A 70 -5.44 -15.83 -8.95
CA PHE A 70 -5.29 -17.21 -8.47
C PHE A 70 -6.46 -17.63 -7.58
N ILE A 71 -6.92 -16.76 -6.68
CA ILE A 71 -8.11 -17.01 -5.85
C ILE A 71 -9.34 -17.22 -6.74
N ILE A 72 -9.55 -16.35 -7.73
CA ILE A 72 -10.73 -16.44 -8.60
C ILE A 72 -10.69 -17.75 -9.41
N ILE A 73 -9.54 -18.09 -10.02
CA ILE A 73 -9.36 -19.32 -10.79
C ILE A 73 -9.53 -20.56 -9.90
N GLY A 74 -8.90 -20.57 -8.72
CA GLY A 74 -8.97 -21.68 -7.78
C GLY A 74 -10.40 -21.97 -7.33
N THR A 75 -11.14 -20.92 -6.96
CA THR A 75 -12.55 -21.08 -6.54
C THR A 75 -13.45 -21.51 -7.69
N ALA A 76 -13.20 -21.01 -8.91
CA ALA A 76 -13.95 -21.42 -10.11
C ALA A 76 -13.70 -22.89 -10.47
N ARG A 77 -12.44 -23.34 -10.39
CA ARG A 77 -12.04 -24.72 -10.66
C ARG A 77 -12.59 -25.71 -9.63
N GLN A 78 -12.55 -25.37 -8.34
CA GLN A 78 -13.12 -26.21 -7.28
C GLN A 78 -14.63 -26.43 -7.46
N ARG A 79 -15.38 -25.38 -7.83
CA ARG A 79 -16.83 -25.50 -8.08
C ARG A 79 -17.17 -26.24 -9.36
N PHE A 80 -16.37 -26.09 -10.42
CA PHE A 80 -16.53 -26.88 -11.64
C PHE A 80 -16.40 -28.38 -11.36
N LEU A 81 -15.36 -28.77 -10.60
CA LEU A 81 -15.12 -30.16 -10.21
C LEU A 81 -16.20 -30.71 -9.26
N MET A 82 -16.71 -29.89 -8.34
CA MET A 82 -17.72 -30.31 -7.37
C MET A 82 -19.15 -30.39 -7.91
N LYS A 83 -19.50 -29.64 -8.97
CA LYS A 83 -20.90 -29.46 -9.38
C LYS A 83 -21.26 -29.97 -10.77
N ALA A 84 -20.29 -30.46 -11.55
CA ALA A 84 -20.52 -30.96 -12.92
C ALA A 84 -21.39 -30.02 -13.78
N GLU A 85 -21.23 -28.70 -13.60
CA GLU A 85 -22.02 -27.68 -14.30
C GLU A 85 -21.27 -27.14 -15.52
N HIS A 86 -21.96 -27.10 -16.66
CA HIS A 86 -21.39 -26.99 -18.01
C HIS A 86 -20.74 -25.65 -18.41
N HIS A 87 -20.75 -24.59 -17.57
CA HIS A 87 -20.31 -23.26 -18.03
C HIS A 87 -19.40 -22.49 -17.05
N PHE A 88 -18.09 -22.75 -17.16
CA PHE A 88 -17.01 -22.07 -16.43
C PHE A 88 -17.02 -20.53 -16.59
N THR A 89 -17.34 -20.03 -17.78
CA THR A 89 -17.29 -18.60 -18.13
C THR A 89 -18.36 -17.76 -17.42
N ASN A 90 -19.57 -18.29 -17.24
CA ASN A 90 -20.67 -17.57 -16.57
C ASN A 90 -20.41 -17.44 -15.07
N HIS A 91 -19.83 -18.47 -14.46
CA HIS A 91 -19.46 -18.44 -13.05
C HIS A 91 -18.25 -17.55 -12.78
N PHE A 92 -17.26 -17.55 -13.68
CA PHE A 92 -16.12 -16.64 -13.65
C PHE A 92 -16.58 -15.17 -13.65
N LYS A 93 -17.50 -14.79 -14.56
CA LYS A 93 -18.11 -13.44 -14.58
C LYS A 93 -18.83 -13.10 -13.27
N SER A 94 -19.59 -14.03 -12.70
CA SER A 94 -20.32 -13.81 -11.44
C SER A 94 -19.37 -13.59 -10.24
N LYS A 95 -18.31 -14.39 -10.12
CA LYS A 95 -17.30 -14.24 -9.07
C LYS A 95 -16.39 -13.03 -9.26
N LEU A 96 -16.06 -12.68 -10.50
CA LEU A 96 -15.36 -11.43 -10.82
C LEU A 96 -16.22 -10.21 -10.44
N LYS A 97 -17.55 -10.30 -10.60
CA LYS A 97 -18.50 -9.27 -10.13
C LYS A 97 -18.57 -9.21 -8.60
N GLN A 98 -18.52 -10.35 -7.92
CA GLN A 98 -18.53 -10.43 -6.44
C GLN A 98 -17.22 -9.95 -5.80
N HIS A 99 -16.07 -10.22 -6.42
CA HIS A 99 -14.73 -9.85 -5.94
C HIS A 99 -14.14 -8.64 -6.68
N LYS A 100 -14.98 -7.87 -7.39
CA LYS A 100 -14.55 -6.71 -8.19
C LYS A 100 -13.72 -5.71 -7.37
N HIS A 101 -14.06 -5.53 -6.10
CA HIS A 101 -13.36 -4.64 -5.16
C HIS A 101 -11.90 -5.07 -4.87
N LEU A 102 -11.60 -6.38 -4.91
CA LEU A 102 -10.24 -6.90 -4.71
C LEU A 102 -9.31 -6.58 -5.90
N LEU A 103 -9.87 -6.34 -7.09
CA LEU A 103 -9.11 -5.94 -8.28
C LEU A 103 -9.11 -4.41 -8.47
N ILE A 104 -10.23 -3.75 -8.21
CA ILE A 104 -10.34 -2.29 -8.30
C ILE A 104 -9.36 -1.60 -7.33
N SER A 105 -9.26 -2.10 -6.10
CA SER A 105 -8.44 -1.48 -5.06
C SER A 105 -6.95 -1.38 -5.44
N PRO A 106 -6.27 -2.48 -5.83
CA PRO A 106 -4.88 -2.39 -6.26
C PRO A 106 -4.71 -1.57 -7.55
N ILE A 107 -5.69 -1.57 -8.48
CA ILE A 107 -5.63 -0.75 -9.70
C ILE A 107 -5.70 0.75 -9.38
N ILE A 108 -6.61 1.16 -8.51
CA ILE A 108 -6.72 2.55 -8.03
C ILE A 108 -5.40 2.97 -7.38
N LEU A 109 -4.82 2.11 -6.53
CA LEU A 109 -3.53 2.41 -5.89
C LEU A 109 -2.42 2.64 -6.92
N VAL A 110 -2.34 1.84 -8.00
CA VAL A 110 -1.34 2.07 -9.08
C VAL A 110 -1.56 3.41 -9.76
N ILE A 111 -2.80 3.74 -10.12
CA ILE A 111 -3.12 5.01 -10.77
C ILE A 111 -2.70 6.19 -9.88
N LEU A 112 -2.98 6.13 -8.58
CA LEU A 112 -2.62 7.20 -7.64
C LEU A 112 -1.11 7.29 -7.36
N SER A 113 -0.37 6.21 -7.58
CA SER A 113 1.06 6.14 -7.26
C SER A 113 1.97 6.34 -8.49
N LEU A 114 1.43 6.22 -9.71
CA LEU A 114 2.10 6.58 -10.97
C LEU A 114 2.66 8.02 -11.01
N PRO A 115 1.95 9.06 -10.53
CA PRO A 115 2.49 10.43 -10.49
C PRO A 115 3.85 10.50 -9.77
N ARG A 116 4.00 9.72 -8.69
CA ARG A 116 5.25 9.62 -7.92
C ARG A 116 6.40 9.10 -8.77
N LEU A 117 6.15 8.01 -9.50
CA LEU A 117 7.16 7.35 -10.33
C LEU A 117 7.59 8.26 -11.47
N ILE A 118 6.63 8.92 -12.13
CA ILE A 118 6.91 9.86 -13.21
C ILE A 118 7.80 10.98 -12.69
N ILE A 119 7.45 11.61 -11.56
CA ILE A 119 8.25 12.68 -10.95
C ILE A 119 9.64 12.19 -10.54
N SER A 120 9.73 11.01 -9.93
CA SER A 120 11.01 10.45 -9.49
C SER A 120 11.93 10.09 -10.65
N TYR A 121 11.38 9.65 -11.80
CA TYR A 121 12.16 9.17 -12.94
C TYR A 121 12.52 10.29 -13.94
N THR A 122 11.60 11.21 -14.23
CA THR A 122 11.83 12.25 -15.26
C THR A 122 12.67 13.40 -14.75
N LEU A 123 12.67 13.68 -13.44
CA LEU A 123 13.18 14.96 -12.93
C LEU A 123 14.55 14.90 -12.26
N ASN A 124 15.15 13.72 -12.03
CA ASN A 124 16.55 13.51 -11.63
C ASN A 124 17.20 14.72 -10.91
N CYS A 125 16.59 15.21 -9.83
CA CYS A 125 17.01 16.31 -8.92
C CYS A 125 17.78 17.54 -9.48
N LYS A 126 17.80 17.81 -10.80
CA LYS A 126 18.77 18.76 -11.40
C LYS A 126 18.21 20.14 -11.75
N LYS A 127 16.89 20.34 -11.67
CA LYS A 127 16.24 21.64 -11.97
C LYS A 127 15.06 21.87 -11.02
N SER A 128 15.36 22.19 -9.76
CA SER A 128 14.34 22.35 -8.71
C SER A 128 13.70 23.73 -8.61
N SER A 129 14.16 24.76 -9.33
CA SER A 129 13.70 26.14 -9.08
C SER A 129 12.44 26.56 -9.83
N GLU A 130 12.27 26.17 -11.10
CA GLU A 130 11.17 26.71 -11.94
C GLU A 130 9.80 26.07 -11.67
N TYR A 131 9.75 24.85 -11.14
CA TYR A 131 8.50 24.07 -10.98
C TYR A 131 8.27 23.55 -9.55
N PHE A 132 8.85 24.23 -8.55
CA PHE A 132 8.82 23.81 -7.14
C PHE A 132 7.40 23.47 -6.62
N TRP A 133 6.41 24.31 -6.93
CA TRP A 133 5.02 24.09 -6.48
C TRP A 133 4.36 22.87 -7.10
N LEU A 134 4.64 22.61 -8.38
CA LEU A 134 4.13 21.43 -9.08
C LEU A 134 4.77 20.15 -8.54
N TYR A 135 6.07 20.23 -8.19
CA TYR A 135 6.78 19.15 -7.51
C TYR A 135 6.19 18.86 -6.13
N LEU A 136 5.97 19.90 -5.31
CA LEU A 136 5.41 19.77 -3.98
C LEU A 136 4.01 19.14 -4.03
N PHE A 137 3.19 19.56 -5.00
CA PHE A 137 1.86 19.00 -5.20
C PHE A 137 1.90 17.52 -5.61
N GLY A 138 2.75 17.17 -6.57
CA GLY A 138 2.94 15.77 -6.99
C GLY A 138 3.50 14.88 -5.87
N TYR A 139 4.39 15.42 -5.03
CA TYR A 139 4.88 14.76 -3.83
C TYR A 139 3.75 14.47 -2.83
N PHE A 140 2.86 15.43 -2.55
CA PHE A 140 1.71 15.19 -1.68
C PHE A 140 0.70 14.20 -2.25
N ILE A 141 0.41 14.27 -3.55
CA ILE A 141 -0.45 13.28 -4.24
C ILE A 141 0.12 11.87 -4.09
N SER A 142 1.45 11.74 -4.12
CA SER A 142 2.13 10.46 -3.99
C SER A 142 1.92 9.77 -2.63
N PHE A 143 1.47 10.48 -1.59
CA PHE A 143 1.08 9.90 -0.30
C PHE A 143 -0.40 9.52 -0.23
N MET A 144 -1.24 9.99 -1.16
CA MET A 144 -2.65 9.63 -1.20
C MET A 144 -2.91 8.12 -1.23
N PRO A 145 -2.16 7.27 -1.99
CA PRO A 145 -2.35 5.83 -1.92
C PRO A 145 -2.28 5.27 -0.49
N SER A 146 -1.31 5.72 0.31
CA SER A 146 -1.10 5.25 1.69
C SER A 146 -2.21 5.73 2.62
N VAL A 147 -2.70 6.96 2.44
CA VAL A 147 -3.82 7.51 3.22
C VAL A 147 -5.14 6.84 2.84
N LEU A 148 -5.32 6.52 1.57
CA LEU A 148 -6.57 5.97 1.03
C LEU A 148 -6.70 4.47 1.18
N ILE A 149 -5.65 3.74 1.58
CA ILE A 149 -5.72 2.30 1.86
C ILE A 149 -6.87 1.94 2.80
N CYS A 150 -7.08 2.73 3.86
CA CYS A 150 -8.18 2.50 4.80
C CYS A 150 -9.54 2.63 4.11
N PHE A 151 -9.76 3.70 3.36
CA PHE A 151 -11.01 3.96 2.65
C PHE A 151 -11.30 2.93 1.56
N VAL A 152 -10.26 2.48 0.87
CA VAL A 152 -10.36 1.58 -0.28
C VAL A 152 -10.55 0.12 0.15
N PHE A 153 -9.90 -0.32 1.24
CA PHE A 153 -9.95 -1.73 1.66
C PHE A 153 -10.83 -2.00 2.89
N VAL A 154 -10.87 -1.09 3.86
CA VAL A 154 -11.58 -1.29 5.14
C VAL A 154 -13.06 -0.95 4.98
N LEU A 155 -13.37 0.23 4.42
CA LEU A 155 -14.74 0.73 4.31
C LEU A 155 -15.71 -0.17 3.51
N PRO A 156 -15.34 -0.71 2.33
CA PRO A 156 -16.25 -1.53 1.53
C PRO A 156 -16.31 -3.00 1.99
N SER A 157 -15.41 -3.44 2.88
CA SER A 157 -15.39 -4.82 3.34
C SER A 157 -16.40 -5.04 4.47
N VAL A 158 -17.37 -5.94 4.23
CA VAL A 158 -18.39 -6.32 5.23
C VAL A 158 -17.74 -6.92 6.49
N THR A 159 -16.65 -7.67 6.32
CA THR A 159 -15.90 -8.28 7.42
C THR A 159 -15.21 -7.21 8.26
N TYR A 160 -14.43 -6.32 7.63
CA TYR A 160 -13.72 -5.26 8.37
C TYR A 160 -14.68 -4.27 9.03
N LYS A 161 -15.81 -3.96 8.38
CA LYS A 161 -16.83 -3.09 8.95
C LYS A 161 -17.45 -3.68 10.23
N LYS A 162 -17.68 -4.99 10.28
CA LYS A 162 -18.19 -5.67 11.50
C LYS A 162 -17.19 -5.58 12.65
N GLU A 163 -15.92 -5.89 12.40
CA GLU A 163 -14.86 -5.80 13.41
C GLU A 163 -14.69 -4.36 13.91
N PHE A 164 -14.68 -3.39 12.99
CA PHE A 164 -14.59 -1.97 13.33
C PHE A 164 -15.76 -1.50 14.21
N GLN A 165 -16.99 -1.94 13.90
CA GLN A 165 -18.16 -1.65 14.72
C GLN A 165 -18.09 -2.26 16.11
N GLN A 166 -17.58 -3.49 16.24
CA GLN A 166 -17.39 -4.13 17.54
C GLN A 166 -16.37 -3.39 18.40
N VAL A 167 -15.26 -2.95 17.82
CA VAL A 167 -14.26 -2.12 18.52
C VAL A 167 -14.87 -0.79 18.98
N LEU A 168 -15.65 -0.12 18.14
CA LEU A 168 -16.34 1.12 18.48
C LEU A 168 -17.30 0.95 19.66
N LEU A 169 -18.09 -0.12 19.67
CA LEU A 169 -19.00 -0.44 20.77
C LEU A 169 -18.23 -0.73 22.07
N CYS A 170 -17.14 -1.48 21.98
CA CYS A 170 -16.28 -1.77 23.13
C CYS A 170 -15.66 -0.49 23.71
N ILE A 171 -15.15 0.41 22.86
CA ILE A 171 -14.61 1.71 23.27
C ILE A 171 -15.69 2.57 23.94
N GLN A 172 -16.89 2.64 23.36
CA GLN A 172 -18.01 3.37 23.94
C GLN A 172 -18.41 2.83 25.32
N GLN A 173 -18.45 1.51 25.48
CA GLN A 173 -18.72 0.86 26.77
C GLN A 173 -17.61 1.11 27.79
N HIS A 174 -16.35 1.11 27.36
CA HIS A 174 -15.22 1.42 28.25
C HIS A 174 -15.25 2.89 28.72
N PHE A 175 -15.57 3.82 27.81
CA PHE A 175 -15.72 5.24 28.16
C PHE A 175 -16.91 5.50 29.10
N SER A 176 -18.03 4.80 28.94
CA SER A 176 -19.17 4.94 29.85
C SER A 176 -18.85 4.40 31.25
N LEU A 177 -18.13 3.28 31.35
CA LEU A 177 -17.66 2.73 32.63
C LEU A 177 -16.66 3.65 33.34
N ILE A 178 -15.69 4.24 32.61
CA ILE A 178 -14.77 5.23 33.17
C ILE A 178 -15.55 6.44 33.72
N LYS A 179 -16.56 6.91 32.98
CA LYS A 179 -17.36 8.07 33.38
C LYS A 179 -18.22 7.79 34.63
N ILE A 180 -18.70 6.56 34.79
CA ILE A 180 -19.43 6.12 36.00
C ILE A 180 -18.45 6.01 37.18
N ASN A 181 -17.30 5.36 37.01
CA ASN A 181 -16.30 5.25 38.08
C ASN A 181 -15.74 6.62 38.52
N SER A 182 -15.55 7.56 37.60
CA SER A 182 -15.10 8.91 37.96
C SER A 182 -16.18 9.74 38.68
N PHE A 183 -17.46 9.45 38.42
CA PHE A 183 -18.57 10.07 39.16
C PHE A 183 -18.71 9.48 40.57
N VAL A 184 -18.57 8.15 40.72
CA VAL A 184 -18.62 7.46 42.03
C VAL A 184 -17.44 7.89 42.92
N ASN A 185 -16.22 7.97 42.40
CA ASN A 185 -15.05 8.42 43.15
C ASN A 185 -15.05 9.92 43.51
N LYS A 186 -15.99 10.72 42.99
CA LYS A 186 -16.10 12.15 43.30
C LYS A 186 -17.18 12.45 44.35
N HIS A 187 -18.00 11.44 44.68
CA HIS A 187 -19.10 11.53 45.64
C HIS A 187 -18.91 10.66 46.90
N PHE A 188 -17.73 10.05 47.03
CA PHE A 188 -17.17 9.50 48.26
C PHE A 188 -15.91 10.29 48.62
#